data_AF-A0A142JFU9-F1
#
_entry.id   AF-A0A142JFU9-F1
#
_cell.length_a   1.000
_cell.length_b   1.000
_cell.length_c   1.000
_cell.angle_alpha   90.00
_cell.angle_beta   90.00
_cell.angle_gamma   90.00
#
_symmetry.space_group_name_H-M   'P 1'
#
loop_
_entity.id
_entity.type
_entity.pdbx_description
1 polymer ?
#
loop_
_entity_poly.entity_id
_entity_poly.type
_entity_poly.pdbx_seq_one_letter_code
_entity_poly.pdbx_strand_id
1 'polypeptide(L)'
;MTQLPHHRLPYAIQADPDSAHGYGEGTPMPWWLRGGHAQTIIPARFTRRPPRVGFRRERWATPDQDFIDLDWTTHAVQADTPLVVMFHGLEGDSGSHYAQALMHALSLRGWQGVIPHFRGCSGELNLAPRFYHSGDSAEIRWVLERMRQHHCAGGRKLLVVGISLGGNALLRMLGEDGSGAAYVHAAAAISAPLDLAAGGAALSAGFNLVYTRMFLQTLKRKSLAKLEQFPGLFDRDAMLASRDLYAFDNVVTAPLHGFADTDDYWRRAASKPVLRDIAVPTLVLNARNDPFLPARHLPGPADASAQVWLEQPEHGGHVGFMTPPAGWRRHLPLQADGRFGGHIEWLPARILKFFDSMM
;
A
#
# COMPACT_ATOMS: atom_id res chain seq x y z
N MET A 1 -7.87 37.99 33.18
CA MET A 1 -6.77 37.02 33.33
C MET A 1 -7.11 35.80 32.51
N THR A 2 -6.18 35.45 31.64
CA THR A 2 -6.27 34.66 30.41
C THR A 2 -6.73 33.22 30.66
N GLN A 3 -7.82 32.79 30.00
CA GLN A 3 -8.15 31.37 29.83
C GLN A 3 -7.26 30.80 28.72
N LEU A 4 -6.49 29.77 29.06
CA LEU A 4 -5.68 28.99 28.12
C LEU A 4 -6.60 28.07 27.29
N PRO A 5 -6.29 27.82 26.00
CA PRO A 5 -7.12 27.02 25.12
C PRO A 5 -7.01 25.52 25.43
N HIS A 6 -8.13 24.83 25.33
CA HIS A 6 -8.24 23.37 25.43
C HIS A 6 -7.36 22.67 24.40
N HIS A 7 -6.30 21.99 24.86
CA HIS A 7 -5.56 21.01 24.08
C HIS A 7 -6.50 19.86 23.68
N ARG A 8 -6.79 19.73 22.38
CA ARG A 8 -7.36 18.49 21.81
C ARG A 8 -6.26 17.43 21.81
N LEU A 9 -6.43 16.40 22.62
CA LEU A 9 -5.64 15.17 22.56
C LEU A 9 -6.13 14.33 21.35
N PRO A 10 -5.24 13.77 20.52
CA PRO A 10 -5.62 12.74 19.56
C PRO A 10 -5.87 11.44 20.33
N TYR A 11 -7.13 11.19 20.70
CA TYR A 11 -7.54 9.91 21.27
C TYR A 11 -8.06 8.99 20.16
N ALA A 12 -7.42 7.82 20.07
CA ALA A 12 -7.80 6.69 19.25
C ALA A 12 -9.21 6.22 19.58
N ILE A 13 -9.89 5.63 18.60
CA ILE A 13 -11.12 4.89 18.83
C ILE A 13 -10.81 3.81 19.87
N GLN A 14 -11.35 3.99 21.08
CA GLN A 14 -11.52 2.93 22.04
C GLN A 14 -12.32 1.85 21.32
N ALA A 15 -11.75 0.66 21.15
CA ALA A 15 -12.46 -0.49 20.61
C ALA A 15 -13.71 -0.71 21.47
N ASP A 16 -14.87 -0.36 20.91
CA ASP A 16 -16.16 -0.70 21.45
C ASP A 16 -16.21 -2.22 21.65
N PRO A 17 -16.55 -2.77 22.82
CA PRO A 17 -16.69 -4.22 23.00
C PRO A 17 -17.70 -4.87 22.03
N ASP A 18 -18.60 -4.10 21.40
CA ASP A 18 -19.47 -4.58 20.31
C ASP A 18 -18.78 -4.59 18.91
N SER A 19 -17.52 -4.15 18.81
CA SER A 19 -16.72 -4.10 17.57
C SER A 19 -16.17 -5.45 17.09
N ALA A 20 -16.51 -6.55 17.77
CA ALA A 20 -15.99 -7.89 17.52
C ALA A 20 -16.35 -8.52 16.15
N HIS A 21 -17.07 -7.81 15.28
CA HIS A 21 -17.64 -8.36 14.04
C HIS A 21 -17.33 -7.54 12.75
N GLY A 22 -16.38 -6.59 12.79
CA GLY A 22 -16.28 -5.60 11.73
C GLY A 22 -14.95 -4.86 11.55
N TYR A 23 -15.00 -3.79 10.75
CA TYR A 23 -13.86 -2.90 10.45
C TYR A 23 -13.81 -1.65 11.34
N GLY A 24 -14.43 -1.69 12.53
CA GLY A 24 -14.72 -0.51 13.35
C GLY A 24 -16.06 0.15 13.00
N GLU A 25 -16.58 1.01 13.90
CA GLU A 25 -17.85 1.76 13.77
C GLU A 25 -19.06 0.90 13.33
N GLY A 26 -19.16 -0.34 13.81
CA GLY A 26 -20.30 -1.21 13.47
C GLY A 26 -20.38 -1.64 12.00
N THR A 27 -19.30 -1.49 11.20
CA THR A 27 -19.28 -1.96 9.81
C THR A 27 -19.08 -3.48 9.78
N PRO A 28 -20.08 -4.29 9.42
CA PRO A 28 -19.96 -5.74 9.49
C PRO A 28 -19.11 -6.27 8.34
N MET A 29 -18.39 -7.35 8.61
CA MET A 29 -17.87 -8.24 7.57
C MET A 29 -18.98 -9.18 7.04
N PRO A 30 -18.88 -9.71 5.82
CA PRO A 30 -19.76 -10.80 5.39
C PRO A 30 -19.56 -12.03 6.28
N TRP A 31 -20.64 -12.51 6.90
CA TRP A 31 -20.61 -13.60 7.89
C TRP A 31 -19.98 -14.91 7.38
N TRP A 32 -20.03 -15.13 6.06
CA TRP A 32 -19.47 -16.28 5.36
C TRP A 32 -17.99 -16.09 4.97
N LEU A 33 -17.48 -14.86 4.97
CA LEU A 33 -16.10 -14.52 4.60
C LEU A 33 -15.17 -14.60 5.83
N ARG A 34 -14.91 -15.82 6.29
CA ARG A 34 -14.10 -16.08 7.49
C ARG A 34 -12.62 -16.32 7.15
N GLY A 35 -11.73 -15.82 8.02
CA GLY A 35 -10.29 -16.04 7.94
C GLY A 35 -9.55 -15.05 7.02
N GLY A 36 -8.29 -14.77 7.38
CA GLY A 36 -7.45 -13.79 6.69
C GLY A 36 -7.21 -14.09 5.21
N HIS A 37 -6.98 -15.35 4.86
CA HIS A 37 -6.75 -15.76 3.47
C HIS A 37 -7.98 -15.55 2.58
N ALA A 38 -9.17 -15.96 3.04
CA ALA A 38 -10.40 -15.75 2.26
C ALA A 38 -10.68 -14.26 2.08
N GLN A 39 -10.51 -13.47 3.15
CA GLN A 39 -10.64 -12.01 3.12
C GLN A 39 -9.60 -11.33 2.23
N THR A 40 -8.48 -11.97 1.95
CA THR A 40 -7.47 -11.47 1.01
C THR A 40 -7.81 -11.85 -0.44
N ILE A 41 -8.17 -13.12 -0.67
CA ILE A 41 -8.30 -13.69 -2.02
C ILE A 41 -9.61 -13.28 -2.69
N ILE A 42 -10.73 -13.35 -1.96
CA ILE A 42 -12.07 -13.14 -2.53
C ILE A 42 -12.23 -11.70 -3.04
N PRO A 43 -11.92 -10.66 -2.25
CA PRO A 43 -11.96 -9.27 -2.71
C PRO A 43 -11.09 -8.98 -3.92
N ALA A 44 -9.90 -9.60 -3.98
CA ALA A 44 -8.95 -9.38 -5.06
C ALA A 44 -9.36 -10.04 -6.39
N ARG A 45 -10.00 -11.22 -6.32
CA ARG A 45 -10.20 -12.10 -7.50
C ARG A 45 -11.66 -12.30 -7.90
N PHE A 46 -12.59 -12.33 -6.95
CA PHE A 46 -13.93 -12.87 -7.19
C PHE A 46 -15.07 -11.88 -6.91
N THR A 47 -14.78 -10.73 -6.30
CA THR A 47 -15.78 -9.70 -6.05
C THR A 47 -16.05 -8.85 -7.30
N ARG A 48 -17.26 -8.29 -7.40
CA ARG A 48 -17.59 -7.32 -8.44
C ARG A 48 -16.68 -6.09 -8.28
N ARG A 49 -16.00 -5.74 -9.36
CA ARG A 49 -15.16 -4.53 -9.40
C ARG A 49 -16.04 -3.32 -9.73
N PRO A 50 -15.67 -2.12 -9.24
CA PRO A 50 -16.26 -0.89 -9.71
C PRO A 50 -16.01 -0.69 -11.21
N PRO A 51 -16.74 0.24 -11.86
CA PRO A 51 -16.45 0.65 -13.24
C PRO A 51 -14.96 0.92 -13.44
N ARG A 52 -14.41 0.45 -14.56
CA ARG A 52 -12.99 0.66 -14.87
C ARG A 52 -12.71 2.15 -15.06
N VAL A 53 -11.65 2.62 -14.44
CA VAL A 53 -11.17 3.99 -14.60
C VAL A 53 -10.28 4.06 -15.83
N GLY A 54 -10.47 5.10 -16.64
CA GLY A 54 -9.58 5.42 -17.77
C GLY A 54 -8.30 6.08 -17.27
N PHE A 55 -7.16 5.67 -17.85
CA PHE A 55 -5.85 6.23 -17.52
C PHE A 55 -5.15 6.80 -18.75
N ARG A 56 -4.45 7.92 -18.57
CA ARG A 56 -3.47 8.45 -19.50
C ARG A 56 -2.08 8.20 -18.91
N ARG A 57 -1.27 7.40 -19.59
CA ARG A 57 0.11 7.13 -19.18
C ARG A 57 1.03 8.30 -19.52
N GLU A 58 1.90 8.64 -18.58
CA GLU A 58 2.97 9.61 -18.75
C GLU A 58 4.29 8.98 -18.28
N ARG A 59 5.36 9.12 -19.07
CA ARG A 59 6.68 8.60 -18.73
C ARG A 59 7.54 9.71 -18.13
N TRP A 60 8.17 9.42 -17.01
CA TRP A 60 9.14 10.29 -16.36
C TRP A 60 10.53 9.66 -16.44
N ALA A 61 11.47 10.36 -17.07
CA ALA A 61 12.89 10.06 -16.91
C ALA A 61 13.29 10.29 -15.45
N THR A 62 14.11 9.38 -14.94
CA THR A 62 14.65 9.38 -13.57
C THR A 62 16.10 9.87 -13.58
N PRO A 63 16.64 10.37 -12.44
CA PRO A 63 18.00 10.91 -12.39
C PRO A 63 19.11 9.89 -12.71
N ASP A 64 18.85 8.60 -12.52
CA ASP A 64 19.78 7.50 -12.79
C ASP A 64 19.65 6.93 -14.21
N GLN A 65 19.20 7.75 -15.17
CA GLN A 65 19.08 7.40 -16.59
C GLN A 65 18.10 6.26 -16.88
N ASP A 66 17.12 6.08 -16.00
CA ASP A 66 16.03 5.12 -16.14
C ASP A 66 14.69 5.87 -16.32
N PHE A 67 13.57 5.18 -16.18
CA PHE A 67 12.24 5.77 -16.19
C PHE A 67 11.30 5.14 -15.16
N ILE A 68 10.24 5.89 -14.85
CA ILE A 68 8.99 5.35 -14.31
C ILE A 68 7.83 5.82 -15.18
N ASP A 69 6.74 5.05 -15.17
CA ASP A 69 5.50 5.44 -15.82
C ASP A 69 4.44 5.79 -14.78
N LEU A 70 3.57 6.73 -15.12
CA LEU A 70 2.51 7.24 -14.26
C LEU A 70 1.19 7.16 -14.98
N ASP A 71 0.21 6.52 -14.33
CA ASP A 71 -1.14 6.41 -14.86
C ASP A 71 -2.04 7.46 -14.19
N TRP A 72 -2.43 8.47 -14.97
CA TRP A 72 -3.29 9.59 -14.53
C TRP A 72 -4.75 9.30 -14.85
N THR A 73 -5.66 9.53 -13.91
CA THR A 73 -7.10 9.42 -14.16
C THR A 73 -7.57 10.44 -15.21
N THR A 74 -8.44 10.02 -16.14
CA THR A 74 -8.84 10.85 -17.30
C THR A 74 -10.18 11.58 -17.16
N HIS A 75 -10.87 11.49 -16.02
CA HIS A 75 -12.11 12.24 -15.80
C HIS A 75 -11.83 13.76 -15.70
N ALA A 76 -12.87 14.58 -15.88
CA ALA A 76 -12.74 16.02 -15.74
C ALA A 76 -12.36 16.38 -14.30
N VAL A 77 -11.31 17.20 -14.14
CA VAL A 77 -10.79 17.66 -12.85
C VAL A 77 -10.66 19.17 -12.86
N GLN A 78 -10.98 19.82 -11.74
CA GLN A 78 -10.74 21.25 -11.56
C GLN A 78 -9.33 21.45 -10.96
N ALA A 79 -8.69 22.56 -11.31
CA ALA A 79 -7.27 22.80 -11.01
C ALA A 79 -6.95 22.88 -9.49
N ASP A 80 -7.95 23.24 -8.68
CA ASP A 80 -7.87 23.43 -7.23
C ASP A 80 -8.21 22.17 -6.42
N THR A 81 -8.74 21.12 -7.05
CA THR A 81 -9.07 19.85 -6.37
C THR A 81 -7.81 19.15 -5.88
N PRO A 82 -7.85 18.38 -4.77
CA PRO A 82 -6.68 17.62 -4.30
C PRO A 82 -6.06 16.71 -5.38
N LEU A 83 -4.73 16.54 -5.31
CA LEU A 83 -4.01 15.50 -6.04
C LEU A 83 -3.80 14.31 -5.11
N VAL A 84 -4.22 13.12 -5.52
CA VAL A 84 -3.98 11.87 -4.78
C VAL A 84 -2.98 11.00 -5.53
N VAL A 85 -1.81 10.79 -4.93
CA VAL A 85 -0.78 9.87 -5.44
C VAL A 85 -0.94 8.53 -4.75
N MET A 86 -1.07 7.43 -5.49
CA MET A 86 -1.18 6.08 -4.92
C MET A 86 -0.03 5.18 -5.37
N PHE A 87 0.78 4.72 -4.42
CA PHE A 87 1.81 3.71 -4.63
C PHE A 87 1.25 2.30 -4.43
N HIS A 88 1.41 1.45 -5.44
CA HIS A 88 0.88 0.09 -5.45
C HIS A 88 1.71 -0.88 -4.59
N GLY A 89 1.20 -2.11 -4.38
CA GLY A 89 1.91 -3.17 -3.67
C GLY A 89 2.95 -3.90 -4.54
N LEU A 90 3.59 -4.92 -3.97
CA LEU A 90 4.53 -5.79 -4.68
C LEU A 90 3.89 -6.36 -5.95
N GLU A 91 4.54 -6.15 -7.10
CA GLU A 91 4.12 -6.62 -8.42
C GLU A 91 2.72 -6.13 -8.82
N GLY A 92 2.27 -5.02 -8.23
CA GLY A 92 1.01 -4.34 -8.55
C GLY A 92 1.12 -3.34 -9.70
N ASP A 93 -0.03 -2.75 -10.03
CA ASP A 93 -0.20 -1.77 -11.11
C ASP A 93 -1.55 -1.02 -10.96
N SER A 94 -1.84 -0.12 -11.90
CA SER A 94 -3.12 0.60 -12.00
C SER A 94 -4.34 -0.30 -12.23
N GLY A 95 -4.17 -1.55 -12.69
CA GLY A 95 -5.21 -2.55 -12.90
C GLY A 95 -5.61 -3.34 -11.64
N SER A 96 -4.90 -3.16 -10.54
CA SER A 96 -5.17 -3.79 -9.25
C SER A 96 -6.57 -3.41 -8.70
N HIS A 97 -7.24 -4.31 -7.96
CA HIS A 97 -8.61 -4.09 -7.52
C HIS A 97 -8.75 -2.88 -6.58
N TYR A 98 -7.82 -2.72 -5.64
CA TYR A 98 -7.76 -1.57 -4.74
C TYR A 98 -7.47 -0.27 -5.50
N ALA A 99 -6.63 -0.32 -6.54
CA ALA A 99 -6.27 0.81 -7.36
C ALA A 99 -7.49 1.34 -8.12
N GLN A 100 -8.18 0.45 -8.83
CA GLN A 100 -9.42 0.77 -9.55
C GLN A 100 -10.49 1.30 -8.59
N ALA A 101 -10.65 0.69 -7.41
CA ALA A 101 -11.64 1.13 -6.44
C ALA A 101 -11.36 2.52 -5.87
N LEU A 102 -10.12 2.82 -5.50
CA LEU A 102 -9.74 4.14 -5.01
C LEU A 102 -9.88 5.19 -6.13
N MET A 103 -9.34 4.93 -7.32
CA MET A 103 -9.40 5.87 -8.43
C MET A 103 -10.84 6.15 -8.89
N HIS A 104 -11.72 5.14 -8.84
CA HIS A 104 -13.14 5.33 -9.10
C HIS A 104 -13.79 6.23 -8.04
N ALA A 105 -13.51 6.00 -6.76
CA ALA A 105 -14.00 6.85 -5.68
C ALA A 105 -13.50 8.31 -5.80
N LEU A 106 -12.26 8.52 -6.24
CA LEU A 106 -11.71 9.85 -6.55
C LEU A 106 -12.43 10.51 -7.72
N SER A 107 -12.74 9.74 -8.79
CA SER A 107 -13.49 10.28 -9.93
C SER A 107 -14.89 10.76 -9.56
N LEU A 108 -15.56 10.07 -8.64
CA LEU A 108 -16.88 10.47 -8.13
C LEU A 108 -16.81 11.79 -7.33
N ARG A 109 -15.64 12.12 -6.78
CA ARG A 109 -15.38 13.39 -6.05
C ARG A 109 -14.83 14.50 -6.94
N GLY A 110 -14.50 14.20 -8.20
CA GLY A 110 -13.78 15.13 -9.07
C GLY A 110 -12.33 15.38 -8.66
N TRP A 111 -11.75 14.55 -7.77
CA TRP A 111 -10.33 14.67 -7.38
C TRP A 111 -9.44 13.97 -8.40
N GLN A 112 -8.24 14.48 -8.64
CA GLN A 112 -7.31 13.84 -9.58
C GLN A 112 -6.53 12.73 -8.89
N GLY A 113 -6.48 11.56 -9.51
CA GLY A 113 -5.66 10.45 -9.07
C GLY A 113 -4.48 10.21 -10.01
N VAL A 114 -3.35 9.77 -9.45
CA VAL A 114 -2.20 9.30 -10.20
C VAL A 114 -1.57 8.09 -9.53
N ILE A 115 -1.17 7.12 -10.34
CA ILE A 115 -0.50 5.89 -9.91
C ILE A 115 0.88 5.83 -10.55
N PRO A 116 1.95 6.20 -9.82
CA PRO A 116 3.30 5.88 -10.23
C PRO A 116 3.50 4.37 -10.22
N HIS A 117 4.02 3.82 -11.31
CA HIS A 117 4.45 2.43 -11.40
C HIS A 117 5.87 2.31 -10.89
N PHE A 118 6.08 1.38 -9.95
CA PHE A 118 7.42 0.98 -9.60
C PHE A 118 8.15 0.41 -10.81
N ARG A 119 9.49 0.49 -10.78
CA ARG A 119 10.35 0.04 -11.87
C ARG A 119 10.03 -1.40 -12.29
N GLY A 120 9.79 -1.59 -13.58
CA GLY A 120 9.42 -2.90 -14.13
C GLY A 120 7.96 -3.31 -13.93
N CYS A 121 7.10 -2.44 -13.38
CA CYS A 121 5.66 -2.73 -13.15
C CYS A 121 4.70 -2.00 -14.10
N SER A 122 5.20 -1.21 -15.05
CA SER A 122 4.33 -0.58 -16.07
C SER A 122 4.02 -1.49 -17.26
N GLY A 123 4.61 -2.69 -17.31
CA GLY A 123 4.58 -3.59 -18.47
C GLY A 123 5.85 -3.50 -19.32
N GLU A 124 6.73 -2.53 -19.03
CA GLU A 124 8.07 -2.42 -19.59
C GLU A 124 9.10 -2.59 -18.49
N LEU A 125 10.18 -3.32 -18.79
CA LEU A 125 11.31 -3.48 -17.87
C LEU A 125 12.10 -2.17 -17.83
N ASN A 126 12.46 -1.72 -16.63
CA ASN A 126 13.27 -0.52 -16.45
C ASN A 126 14.69 -0.71 -17.05
N LEU A 127 15.42 0.37 -17.28
CA LEU A 127 16.73 0.38 -17.94
C LEU A 127 17.89 0.13 -16.98
N ALA A 128 17.85 0.66 -15.76
CA ALA A 128 18.97 0.58 -14.82
C ALA A 128 19.16 -0.86 -14.27
N PRO A 129 20.36 -1.22 -13.80
CA PRO A 129 20.65 -2.52 -13.19
C PRO A 129 20.13 -2.62 -11.74
N ARG A 130 18.90 -2.17 -11.49
CA ARG A 130 18.21 -2.23 -10.19
C ARG A 130 16.72 -2.50 -10.38
N PHE A 131 16.05 -2.87 -9.30
CA PHE A 131 14.59 -2.90 -9.22
C PHE A 131 14.10 -1.87 -8.20
N TYR A 132 12.82 -1.92 -7.85
CA TYR A 132 12.29 -1.29 -6.64
C TYR A 132 12.39 -2.29 -5.48
N HIS A 133 12.36 -1.80 -4.24
CA HIS A 133 12.32 -2.63 -3.05
C HIS A 133 11.44 -2.02 -1.96
N SER A 134 11.17 -2.77 -0.88
CA SER A 134 10.22 -2.36 0.16
C SER A 134 10.64 -1.10 0.93
N GLY A 135 11.92 -0.77 0.90
CA GLY A 135 12.51 0.38 1.59
C GLY A 135 12.91 1.53 0.68
N ASP A 136 12.42 1.58 -0.57
CA ASP A 136 12.86 2.53 -1.60
C ASP A 136 12.29 3.95 -1.38
N SER A 137 12.54 4.50 -0.20
CA SER A 137 12.06 5.82 0.23
C SER A 137 12.60 6.94 -0.65
N ALA A 138 13.80 6.78 -1.22
CA ALA A 138 14.40 7.75 -2.11
C ALA A 138 13.58 7.93 -3.40
N GLU A 139 13.09 6.83 -3.99
CA GLU A 139 12.23 6.90 -5.18
C GLU A 139 10.87 7.51 -4.83
N ILE A 140 10.27 7.14 -3.68
CA ILE A 140 9.03 7.77 -3.20
C ILE A 140 9.20 9.29 -3.04
N ARG A 141 10.27 9.72 -2.35
CA ARG A 141 10.58 11.14 -2.13
C ARG A 141 10.70 11.88 -3.44
N TRP A 142 11.49 11.35 -4.38
CA TRP A 142 11.68 11.96 -5.69
C TRP A 142 10.37 12.13 -6.46
N VAL A 143 9.51 11.11 -6.47
CA VAL A 143 8.19 11.19 -7.12
C VAL A 143 7.34 12.29 -6.49
N LEU A 144 7.23 12.32 -5.16
CA LEU A 144 6.37 13.27 -4.46
C LEU A 144 6.89 14.71 -4.54
N GLU A 145 8.20 14.92 -4.50
CA GLU A 145 8.80 16.25 -4.71
C GLU A 145 8.51 16.77 -6.12
N ARG A 146 8.60 15.89 -7.13
CA ARG A 146 8.27 16.25 -8.51
C ARG A 146 6.77 16.54 -8.67
N MET A 147 5.90 15.76 -8.03
CA MET A 147 4.46 16.05 -7.96
C MET A 147 4.20 17.42 -7.34
N ARG A 148 4.87 17.72 -6.21
CA ARG A 148 4.76 19.00 -5.53
C ARG A 148 5.14 20.16 -6.46
N GLN A 149 6.28 20.06 -7.12
CA GLN A 149 6.83 21.12 -7.97
C GLN A 149 5.96 21.40 -9.20
N HIS A 150 5.44 20.35 -9.87
CA HIS A 150 4.73 20.53 -11.14
C HIS A 150 3.21 20.63 -11.00
N HIS A 151 2.62 20.04 -9.96
CA HIS A 151 1.17 19.92 -9.83
C HIS A 151 0.59 20.59 -8.58
N CYS A 152 1.43 20.92 -7.58
CA CYS A 152 0.96 21.50 -6.32
C CYS A 152 1.56 22.88 -5.99
N ALA A 153 2.39 23.46 -6.86
CA ALA A 153 2.99 24.78 -6.63
C ALA A 153 1.95 25.89 -6.41
N GLY A 154 0.73 25.75 -6.94
CA GLY A 154 -0.39 26.68 -6.74
C GLY A 154 -1.18 26.51 -5.45
N GLY A 155 -0.67 25.77 -4.45
CA GLY A 155 -1.34 25.53 -3.17
C GLY A 155 -2.33 24.35 -3.16
N ARG A 156 -2.32 23.55 -4.24
CA ARG A 156 -3.14 22.34 -4.35
C ARG A 156 -2.68 21.29 -3.33
N LYS A 157 -3.60 20.76 -2.53
CA LYS A 157 -3.30 19.74 -1.51
C LYS A 157 -2.78 18.44 -2.16
N LEU A 158 -1.65 17.93 -1.65
CA LEU A 158 -1.06 16.65 -2.03
C LEU A 158 -1.41 15.58 -0.99
N LEU A 159 -2.22 14.60 -1.37
CA LEU A 159 -2.60 13.46 -0.54
C LEU A 159 -1.92 12.21 -1.08
N VAL A 160 -1.47 11.32 -0.19
CA VAL A 160 -0.67 10.17 -0.61
C VAL A 160 -1.21 8.88 -0.01
N VAL A 161 -1.34 7.83 -0.83
CA VAL A 161 -1.75 6.50 -0.39
C VAL A 161 -0.66 5.50 -0.76
N GLY A 162 -0.30 4.61 0.15
CA GLY A 162 0.60 3.50 -0.12
C GLY A 162 -0.06 2.18 0.26
N ILE A 163 -0.03 1.21 -0.64
CA ILE A 163 -0.65 -0.11 -0.44
C ILE A 163 0.44 -1.17 -0.26
N SER A 164 0.35 -1.97 0.79
CA SER A 164 1.27 -3.07 1.06
C SER A 164 2.72 -2.60 1.02
N LEU A 165 3.55 -3.15 0.13
CA LEU A 165 4.94 -2.71 -0.10
C LEU A 165 5.05 -1.18 -0.31
N GLY A 166 4.19 -0.57 -1.14
CA GLY A 166 4.19 0.88 -1.35
C GLY A 166 3.79 1.66 -0.10
N GLY A 167 2.99 1.06 0.80
CA GLY A 167 2.70 1.60 2.13
C GLY A 167 3.92 1.61 3.02
N ASN A 168 4.70 0.52 3.04
CA ASN A 168 5.95 0.46 3.81
C ASN A 168 6.99 1.49 3.30
N ALA A 169 7.19 1.57 1.99
CA ALA A 169 8.11 2.54 1.41
C ALA A 169 7.69 4.00 1.68
N LEU A 170 6.39 4.29 1.60
CA LEU A 170 5.82 5.59 1.95
C LEU A 170 6.08 5.95 3.42
N LEU A 171 5.76 5.05 4.35
CA LEU A 171 5.97 5.29 5.78
C LEU A 171 7.45 5.48 6.12
N ARG A 172 8.33 4.71 5.45
CA ARG A 172 9.78 4.87 5.59
C ARG A 172 10.21 6.27 5.18
N MET A 173 9.77 6.75 4.02
CA MET A 173 10.07 8.10 3.54
C MET A 173 9.54 9.18 4.49
N LEU A 174 8.29 9.07 4.94
CA LEU A 174 7.69 10.04 5.87
C LEU A 174 8.43 10.10 7.21
N GLY A 175 8.90 8.97 7.73
CA GLY A 175 9.66 8.91 8.97
C GLY A 175 11.08 9.43 8.81
N GLU A 176 11.77 9.09 7.72
CA GLU A 176 13.12 9.60 7.42
C GLU A 176 13.15 11.12 7.20
N ASP A 177 12.13 11.65 6.51
CA ASP A 177 12.07 13.08 6.19
C ASP A 177 11.49 13.91 7.35
N GLY A 178 10.70 13.30 8.23
CA GLY A 178 10.04 13.97 9.35
C GLY A 178 9.32 15.23 8.90
N SER A 179 9.67 16.38 9.46
CA SER A 179 9.09 17.68 9.08
C SER A 179 9.42 18.12 7.65
N GLY A 180 10.47 17.56 7.03
CA GLY A 180 10.79 17.78 5.62
C GLY A 180 9.68 17.30 4.67
N ALA A 181 8.87 16.33 5.10
CA ALA A 181 7.73 15.82 4.34
C ALA A 181 6.44 16.66 4.51
N ALA A 182 6.46 17.80 5.20
CA ALA A 182 5.28 18.62 5.49
C ALA A 182 4.56 19.19 4.25
N TYR A 183 5.13 19.03 3.05
CA TYR A 183 4.45 19.32 1.80
C TYR A 183 3.40 18.26 1.40
N VAL A 184 3.44 17.08 2.01
CA VAL A 184 2.36 16.09 1.96
C VAL A 184 1.30 16.53 2.98
N HIS A 185 0.09 16.77 2.50
CA HIS A 185 -1.01 17.26 3.34
C HIS A 185 -1.52 16.18 4.30
N ALA A 186 -1.68 14.95 3.81
CA ALA A 186 -2.00 13.77 4.61
C ALA A 186 -1.64 12.49 3.85
N ALA A 187 -1.38 11.41 4.59
CA ALA A 187 -1.01 10.12 4.03
C ALA A 187 -1.85 8.96 4.58
N ALA A 188 -1.99 7.88 3.82
CA ALA A 188 -2.60 6.63 4.27
C ALA A 188 -1.78 5.42 3.79
N ALA A 189 -1.36 4.56 4.72
CA ALA A 189 -0.68 3.31 4.45
C ALA A 189 -1.58 2.12 4.80
N ILE A 190 -1.85 1.25 3.83
CA ILE A 190 -2.83 0.17 3.95
C ILE A 190 -2.16 -1.19 3.86
N SER A 191 -2.38 -2.05 4.85
CA SER A 191 -1.79 -3.39 4.95
C SER A 191 -0.27 -3.37 4.74
N ALA A 192 0.41 -2.33 5.21
CA ALA A 192 1.86 -2.20 5.06
C ALA A 192 2.58 -3.32 5.85
N PRO A 193 3.61 -3.98 5.29
CA PRO A 193 4.43 -4.94 6.03
C PRO A 193 5.42 -4.19 6.93
N LEU A 194 4.92 -3.61 8.02
CA LEU A 194 5.65 -2.72 8.93
C LEU A 194 6.92 -3.37 9.53
N ASP A 195 6.91 -4.70 9.67
CA ASP A 195 8.04 -5.54 10.08
C ASP A 195 8.28 -6.58 8.95
N LEU A 196 9.31 -6.34 8.15
CA LEU A 196 9.61 -7.18 6.97
C LEU A 196 10.10 -8.57 7.35
N ALA A 197 10.81 -8.70 8.48
CA ALA A 197 11.28 -10.00 8.95
C ALA A 197 10.11 -10.88 9.41
N ALA A 198 9.20 -10.31 10.20
CA ALA A 198 7.99 -11.00 10.62
C ALA A 198 7.10 -11.36 9.43
N GLY A 199 6.95 -10.44 8.47
CA GLY A 199 6.14 -10.67 7.28
C GLY A 199 6.74 -11.73 6.36
N GLY A 200 8.05 -11.69 6.13
CA GLY A 200 8.79 -12.69 5.36
C GLY A 200 8.71 -14.08 5.99
N ALA A 201 8.84 -14.18 7.32
CA ALA A 201 8.67 -15.43 8.05
C ALA A 201 7.23 -15.97 7.92
N ALA A 202 6.22 -15.11 8.04
CA ALA A 202 4.82 -15.50 7.83
C ALA A 202 4.56 -15.99 6.40
N LEU A 203 5.14 -15.32 5.40
CA LEU A 203 4.99 -15.68 3.99
C LEU A 203 5.68 -16.99 3.61
N SER A 204 6.67 -17.41 4.39
CA SER A 204 7.47 -18.62 4.15
C SER A 204 6.87 -19.89 4.76
N ALA A 205 5.65 -19.82 5.32
CA ALA A 205 5.03 -20.94 6.03
C ALA A 205 3.57 -21.20 5.64
N GLY A 206 3.15 -22.46 5.78
CA GLY A 206 1.74 -22.87 5.67
C GLY A 206 1.10 -22.51 4.32
N PHE A 207 -0.15 -22.02 4.37
CA PHE A 207 -0.90 -21.62 3.17
C PHE A 207 -0.25 -20.43 2.44
N ASN A 208 0.53 -19.60 3.14
CA ASN A 208 1.14 -18.42 2.52
C ASN A 208 2.15 -18.73 1.42
N LEU A 209 2.66 -19.97 1.36
CA LEU A 209 3.48 -20.46 0.25
C LEU A 209 2.81 -20.29 -1.12
N VAL A 210 1.48 -20.24 -1.19
CA VAL A 210 0.75 -19.92 -2.43
C VAL A 210 1.06 -18.50 -2.90
N TYR A 211 1.05 -17.51 -2.00
CA TYR A 211 1.40 -16.12 -2.34
C TYR A 211 2.88 -16.00 -2.69
N THR A 212 3.75 -16.63 -1.90
CA THR A 212 5.20 -16.64 -2.15
C THR A 212 5.53 -17.21 -3.53
N ARG A 213 4.90 -18.32 -3.94
CA ARG A 213 5.07 -18.87 -5.30
C ARG A 213 4.59 -17.91 -6.38
N MET A 214 3.45 -17.25 -6.16
CA MET A 214 2.91 -16.25 -7.10
C MET A 214 3.88 -15.08 -7.29
N PHE A 215 4.41 -14.50 -6.21
CA PHE A 215 5.37 -13.40 -6.28
C PHE A 215 6.69 -13.85 -6.91
N LEU A 216 7.26 -14.97 -6.47
CA LEU A 216 8.52 -15.48 -7.03
C LEU A 216 8.39 -15.79 -8.52
N GLN A 217 7.22 -16.22 -9.01
CA GLN A 217 7.04 -16.48 -10.44
C GLN A 217 7.27 -15.22 -11.29
N THR A 218 6.75 -14.07 -10.87
CA THR A 218 6.90 -12.81 -11.63
C THR A 218 8.28 -12.19 -11.38
N LEU A 219 8.76 -12.21 -10.14
CA LEU A 219 10.08 -11.70 -9.76
C LEU A 219 11.20 -12.43 -10.48
N LYS A 220 11.17 -13.77 -10.53
CA LYS A 220 12.19 -14.56 -11.26
C LYS A 220 12.15 -14.30 -12.75
N ARG A 221 10.96 -14.13 -13.34
CA ARG A 221 10.82 -13.79 -14.77
C ARG A 221 11.47 -12.44 -15.08
N LYS A 222 11.19 -11.41 -14.27
CA LYS A 222 11.80 -10.09 -14.42
C LYS A 222 13.31 -10.14 -14.18
N SER A 223 13.76 -10.94 -13.21
CA SER A 223 15.18 -11.14 -12.91
C SER A 223 15.94 -11.79 -14.07
N LEU A 224 15.34 -12.79 -14.74
CA LEU A 224 15.92 -13.38 -15.95
C LEU A 224 16.06 -12.35 -17.07
N ALA A 225 15.01 -11.58 -17.35
CA ALA A 225 15.06 -10.52 -18.36
C ALA A 225 16.10 -9.43 -18.01
N LYS A 226 16.28 -9.13 -16.72
CA LYS A 226 17.31 -8.20 -16.26
C LYS A 226 18.73 -8.75 -16.42
N LEU A 227 18.93 -10.06 -16.25
CA LEU A 227 20.21 -10.73 -16.51
C LEU A 227 20.54 -10.78 -18.01
N GLU A 228 19.54 -10.78 -18.89
CA GLU A 228 19.76 -10.63 -20.34
C GLU A 228 20.29 -9.22 -20.67
N GLN A 229 19.80 -8.19 -19.99
CA GLN A 229 20.29 -6.81 -20.12
C GLN A 229 21.66 -6.61 -19.47
N PHE A 230 21.90 -7.25 -18.33
CA PHE A 230 23.12 -7.13 -17.54
C PHE A 230 23.64 -8.52 -17.11
N PRO A 231 24.39 -9.20 -17.99
CA PRO A 231 24.97 -10.50 -17.66
C PRO A 231 25.88 -10.41 -16.43
N GLY A 232 25.69 -11.32 -15.47
CA GLY A 232 26.48 -11.38 -14.24
C GLY A 232 26.05 -10.42 -13.13
N LEU A 233 24.89 -9.75 -13.27
CA LEU A 233 24.38 -8.81 -12.26
C LEU A 233 24.12 -9.48 -10.89
N PHE A 234 23.70 -10.75 -10.89
CA PHE A 234 23.58 -11.63 -9.71
C PHE A 234 23.60 -13.10 -10.18
N ASP A 235 23.73 -14.03 -9.24
CA ASP A 235 23.77 -15.47 -9.54
C ASP A 235 22.41 -15.96 -10.07
N ARG A 236 22.38 -16.32 -11.36
CA ARG A 236 21.20 -16.82 -12.07
C ARG A 236 20.64 -18.10 -11.45
N ASP A 237 21.50 -19.05 -11.14
CA ASP A 237 21.09 -20.39 -10.72
C ASP A 237 20.61 -20.37 -9.26
N ALA A 238 21.28 -19.59 -8.39
CA ALA A 238 20.81 -19.32 -7.04
C ALA A 238 19.47 -18.57 -7.02
N MET A 239 19.28 -17.59 -7.91
CA MET A 239 18.01 -16.87 -8.06
C MET A 239 16.88 -17.84 -8.49
N LEU A 240 17.14 -18.71 -9.47
CA LEU A 240 16.18 -19.73 -9.90
C LEU A 240 15.89 -20.77 -8.82
N ALA A 241 16.88 -21.11 -7.98
CA ALA A 241 16.73 -22.07 -6.88
C ALA A 241 15.97 -21.51 -5.67
N SER A 242 15.84 -20.19 -5.54
CA SER A 242 15.17 -19.54 -4.40
C SER A 242 13.73 -20.01 -4.20
N ARG A 243 13.36 -20.48 -3.00
CA ARG A 243 12.03 -21.06 -2.71
C ARG A 243 11.10 -20.15 -1.92
N ASP A 244 11.66 -19.11 -1.34
CA ASP A 244 10.96 -18.08 -0.58
C ASP A 244 11.54 -16.69 -0.90
N LEU A 245 10.90 -15.66 -0.34
CA LEU A 245 11.35 -14.28 -0.50
C LEU A 245 12.67 -14.04 0.23
N TYR A 246 12.98 -14.77 1.31
CA TYR A 246 14.24 -14.61 2.04
C TYR A 246 15.43 -14.94 1.15
N ALA A 247 15.41 -16.12 0.50
CA ALA A 247 16.47 -16.55 -0.39
C ALA A 247 16.55 -15.67 -1.65
N PHE A 248 15.41 -15.27 -2.20
CA PHE A 248 15.38 -14.39 -3.38
C PHE A 248 15.97 -13.02 -3.06
N ASP A 249 15.57 -12.42 -1.94
CA ASP A 249 16.10 -11.13 -1.49
C ASP A 249 17.60 -11.22 -1.23
N ASN A 250 18.11 -12.35 -0.72
CA ASN A 250 19.53 -12.52 -0.44
C ASN A 250 20.37 -12.51 -1.71
N VAL A 251 19.85 -13.12 -2.78
CA VAL A 251 20.56 -13.27 -4.07
C VAL A 251 20.38 -12.04 -4.96
N VAL A 252 19.21 -11.40 -4.92
CA VAL A 252 18.83 -10.35 -5.87
C VAL A 252 18.71 -9.01 -5.16
N THR A 253 17.73 -8.85 -4.27
CA THR A 253 17.39 -7.54 -3.70
C THR A 253 18.51 -6.93 -2.87
N ALA A 254 19.08 -7.68 -1.93
CA ALA A 254 20.12 -7.21 -1.04
C ALA A 254 21.36 -6.69 -1.81
N PRO A 255 22.02 -7.50 -2.67
CA PRO A 255 23.23 -7.05 -3.36
C PRO A 255 22.97 -5.93 -4.37
N LEU A 256 21.83 -5.93 -5.08
CA LEU A 256 21.48 -4.86 -6.03
C LEU A 256 21.33 -3.49 -5.37
N HIS A 257 21.00 -3.47 -4.08
CA HIS A 257 20.67 -2.26 -3.35
C HIS A 257 21.66 -1.94 -2.23
N GLY A 258 22.82 -2.63 -2.20
CA GLY A 258 23.89 -2.35 -1.24
C GLY A 258 23.58 -2.76 0.21
N PHE A 259 22.70 -3.74 0.39
CA PHE A 259 22.50 -4.40 1.68
C PHE A 259 23.45 -5.60 1.79
N ALA A 260 23.86 -5.91 3.02
CA ALA A 260 24.79 -7.03 3.26
C ALA A 260 24.15 -8.39 2.93
N ASP A 261 22.90 -8.57 3.33
CA ASP A 261 22.10 -9.78 3.18
C ASP A 261 20.61 -9.43 3.36
N THR A 262 19.75 -10.45 3.35
CA THR A 262 18.31 -10.28 3.59
C THR A 262 17.99 -9.69 4.95
N ASP A 263 18.71 -10.07 6.01
CA ASP A 263 18.41 -9.59 7.37
C ASP A 263 18.78 -8.10 7.51
N ASP A 264 19.88 -7.66 6.89
CA ASP A 264 20.21 -6.23 6.77
C ASP A 264 19.18 -5.47 5.96
N TYR A 265 18.76 -6.00 4.81
CA TYR A 265 17.71 -5.41 4.01
C TYR A 265 16.40 -5.28 4.80
N TRP A 266 15.88 -6.36 5.35
CA TRP A 266 14.59 -6.36 6.06
C TRP A 266 14.60 -5.46 7.29
N ARG A 267 15.70 -5.41 8.04
CA ARG A 267 15.86 -4.50 9.19
C ARG A 267 15.85 -3.03 8.77
N ARG A 268 16.61 -2.66 7.73
CA ARG A 268 16.76 -1.25 7.29
C ARG A 268 15.57 -0.75 6.47
N ALA A 269 14.87 -1.65 5.80
CA ALA A 269 13.72 -1.32 4.95
C ALA A 269 12.38 -1.33 5.70
N ALA A 270 12.29 -1.90 6.91
CA ALA A 270 11.06 -1.88 7.72
C ALA A 270 10.66 -0.45 8.14
N SER A 271 9.36 -0.17 8.09
CA SER A 271 8.82 1.15 8.46
C SER A 271 8.45 1.29 9.93
N LYS A 272 8.22 0.19 10.67
CA LYS A 272 7.86 0.24 12.10
C LYS A 272 8.81 1.12 12.94
N PRO A 273 10.15 1.04 12.80
CA PRO A 273 11.06 1.82 13.63
C PRO A 273 10.93 3.35 13.47
N VAL A 274 10.50 3.82 12.30
CA VAL A 274 10.46 5.26 11.95
C VAL A 274 9.07 5.89 12.11
N LEU A 275 8.06 5.11 12.53
CA LEU A 275 6.70 5.65 12.75
C LEU A 275 6.66 6.78 13.80
N ARG A 276 7.59 6.76 14.76
CA ARG A 276 7.75 7.81 15.78
C ARG A 276 8.25 9.14 15.23
N ASP A 277 8.88 9.12 14.06
CA ASP A 277 9.51 10.28 13.45
C ASP A 277 8.61 10.94 12.39
N ILE A 278 7.50 10.30 12.02
CA ILE A 278 6.51 10.85 11.08
C ILE A 278 5.91 12.14 11.65
N ALA A 279 6.03 13.23 10.89
CA ALA A 279 5.50 14.55 11.26
C ALA A 279 4.26 14.96 10.42
N VAL A 280 3.81 14.10 9.51
CA VAL A 280 2.66 14.33 8.61
C VAL A 280 1.45 13.54 9.09
N PRO A 281 0.21 14.09 9.06
CA PRO A 281 -0.96 13.33 9.43
C PRO A 281 -1.12 12.05 8.60
N THR A 282 -1.02 10.90 9.25
CA THR A 282 -0.88 9.60 8.57
C THR A 282 -1.78 8.54 9.17
N LEU A 283 -2.65 7.94 8.36
CA LEU A 283 -3.40 6.74 8.70
C LEU A 283 -2.56 5.50 8.40
N VAL A 284 -2.40 4.61 9.38
CA VAL A 284 -1.79 3.27 9.20
C VAL A 284 -2.87 2.23 9.50
N LEU A 285 -3.39 1.60 8.46
CA LEU A 285 -4.49 0.64 8.54
C LEU A 285 -3.99 -0.79 8.27
N ASN A 286 -3.96 -1.63 9.31
CA ASN A 286 -3.53 -3.03 9.21
C ASN A 286 -4.52 -3.95 9.94
N ALA A 287 -5.23 -4.82 9.21
CA ALA A 287 -6.10 -5.79 9.85
C ALA A 287 -5.31 -6.78 10.71
N ARG A 288 -5.82 -7.14 11.89
CA ARG A 288 -5.18 -8.07 12.82
C ARG A 288 -5.14 -9.50 12.27
N ASN A 289 -6.09 -9.84 11.39
CA ASN A 289 -6.10 -11.12 10.69
C ASN A 289 -5.40 -11.10 9.32
N ASP A 290 -4.62 -10.06 9.00
CA ASP A 290 -3.82 -10.01 7.77
C ASP A 290 -2.84 -11.19 7.72
N PRO A 291 -2.92 -12.08 6.70
CA PRO A 291 -2.05 -13.25 6.63
C PRO A 291 -0.58 -12.90 6.35
N PHE A 292 -0.27 -11.68 5.91
CA PHE A 292 1.09 -11.27 5.54
C PHE A 292 1.87 -10.66 6.71
N LEU A 293 1.19 -10.14 7.74
CA LEU A 293 1.83 -9.59 8.93
C LEU A 293 1.03 -9.98 10.18
N PRO A 294 1.51 -10.94 11.00
CA PRO A 294 0.79 -11.38 12.17
C PRO A 294 0.57 -10.25 13.19
N ALA A 295 -0.64 -10.15 13.77
CA ALA A 295 -1.05 -9.06 14.67
C ALA A 295 -0.06 -8.71 15.79
N ARG A 296 0.63 -9.70 16.36
CA ARG A 296 1.61 -9.50 17.44
C ARG A 296 2.81 -8.62 17.04
N HIS A 297 3.05 -8.43 15.74
CA HIS A 297 4.12 -7.57 15.21
C HIS A 297 3.64 -6.16 14.88
N LEU A 298 2.33 -5.89 14.94
CA LEU A 298 1.78 -4.55 14.70
C LEU A 298 2.28 -3.56 15.76
N PRO A 299 2.44 -2.27 15.40
CA PRO A 299 2.88 -1.25 16.33
C PRO A 299 1.82 -0.96 17.40
N GLY A 300 2.29 -0.63 18.59
CA GLY A 300 1.46 0.00 19.62
C GLY A 300 1.55 1.52 19.58
N PRO A 301 0.76 2.23 20.40
CA PRO A 301 0.83 3.70 20.52
C PRO A 301 2.22 4.24 20.86
N ALA A 302 3.05 3.47 21.58
CA ALA A 302 4.42 3.87 21.92
C ALA A 302 5.41 3.78 20.75
N ASP A 303 5.05 3.09 19.67
CA ASP A 303 5.90 2.95 18.49
C ASP A 303 5.71 4.09 17.47
N ALA A 304 4.68 4.92 17.63
CA ALA A 304 4.22 5.88 16.64
C ALA A 304 4.13 7.31 17.19
N SER A 305 4.23 8.30 16.30
CA SER A 305 4.10 9.71 16.68
C SER A 305 2.63 10.11 16.88
N ALA A 306 2.40 11.29 17.45
CA ALA A 306 1.06 11.87 17.58
C ALA A 306 0.39 12.19 16.22
N GLN A 307 1.15 12.17 15.12
CA GLN A 307 0.65 12.37 13.76
C GLN A 307 0.24 11.06 13.09
N VAL A 308 0.35 9.92 13.78
CA VAL A 308 0.03 8.61 13.22
C VAL A 308 -1.22 8.03 13.89
N TRP A 309 -2.24 7.76 13.08
CA TRP A 309 -3.43 7.03 13.48
C TRP A 309 -3.26 5.55 13.16
N LEU A 310 -3.06 4.74 14.19
CA LEU A 310 -3.00 3.29 14.06
C LEU A 310 -4.42 2.71 14.09
N GLU A 311 -4.90 2.20 12.95
CA GLU A 311 -6.16 1.48 12.86
C GLU A 311 -5.91 -0.01 12.60
N GLN A 312 -6.35 -0.84 13.54
CA GLN A 312 -6.08 -2.27 13.53
C GLN A 312 -7.36 -3.09 13.74
N PRO A 313 -8.29 -3.09 12.76
CA PRO A 313 -9.53 -3.85 12.89
C PRO A 313 -9.24 -5.36 12.96
N GLU A 314 -10.12 -6.12 13.62
CA GLU A 314 -9.94 -7.57 13.78
C GLU A 314 -9.97 -8.31 12.42
N HIS A 315 -10.69 -7.73 11.45
CA HIS A 315 -10.90 -8.30 10.13
C HIS A 315 -10.46 -7.34 9.02
N GLY A 316 -10.21 -7.90 7.84
CA GLY A 316 -9.85 -7.15 6.64
C GLY A 316 -9.00 -7.95 5.68
N GLY A 317 -8.27 -8.97 6.17
CA GLY A 317 -7.26 -9.66 5.39
C GLY A 317 -6.19 -8.69 4.87
N HIS A 318 -5.46 -9.08 3.83
CA HIS A 318 -4.49 -8.22 3.17
C HIS A 318 -5.18 -7.43 2.05
N VAL A 319 -5.43 -6.13 2.27
CA VAL A 319 -6.10 -5.23 1.31
C VAL A 319 -7.47 -5.74 0.84
N GLY A 320 -8.19 -6.44 1.73
CA GLY A 320 -9.47 -7.06 1.44
C GLY A 320 -10.66 -6.16 1.78
N PHE A 321 -10.81 -5.88 3.08
CA PHE A 321 -11.79 -4.97 3.70
C PHE A 321 -13.19 -4.97 3.03
N MET A 322 -13.71 -6.14 2.70
CA MET A 322 -14.97 -6.28 1.98
C MET A 322 -16.17 -6.22 2.92
N THR A 323 -17.18 -5.43 2.58
CA THR A 323 -18.43 -5.32 3.33
C THR A 323 -19.56 -6.12 2.66
N PRO A 324 -20.58 -6.58 3.43
CA PRO A 324 -21.71 -7.29 2.85
C PRO A 324 -22.59 -6.35 2.03
N PRO A 325 -23.35 -6.90 1.06
CA PRO A 325 -24.36 -6.13 0.33
C PRO A 325 -25.52 -5.73 1.26
N ALA A 326 -26.29 -4.72 0.85
CA ALA A 326 -27.44 -4.24 1.62
C ALA A 326 -28.62 -5.23 1.64
N GLY A 327 -29.48 -5.09 2.64
CA GLY A 327 -30.74 -5.83 2.77
C GLY A 327 -30.56 -7.34 2.96
N TRP A 328 -31.53 -8.12 2.51
CA TRP A 328 -31.53 -9.59 2.67
C TRP A 328 -30.37 -10.29 1.94
N ARG A 329 -29.80 -9.66 0.90
CA ARG A 329 -28.68 -10.19 0.10
C ARG A 329 -27.41 -10.37 0.92
N ARG A 330 -27.29 -9.70 2.09
CA ARG A 330 -26.18 -9.89 3.05
C ARG A 330 -26.05 -11.33 3.53
N HIS A 331 -27.14 -12.11 3.45
CA HIS A 331 -27.20 -13.50 3.85
C HIS A 331 -26.76 -14.46 2.74
N LEU A 332 -26.53 -13.98 1.51
CA LEU A 332 -26.14 -14.82 0.38
C LEU A 332 -24.64 -14.72 0.09
N PRO A 333 -23.90 -15.84 0.05
CA PRO A 333 -22.50 -15.84 -0.36
C PRO A 333 -22.33 -15.54 -1.86
N LEU A 334 -23.27 -15.98 -2.70
CA LEU A 334 -23.26 -15.75 -4.14
C LEU A 334 -24.45 -14.89 -4.56
N GLN A 335 -24.22 -13.99 -5.52
CA GLN A 335 -25.24 -13.18 -6.15
C GLN A 335 -25.74 -13.84 -7.44
N ALA A 336 -26.85 -13.34 -7.98
CA ALA A 336 -27.48 -13.89 -9.19
C ALA A 336 -26.57 -13.92 -10.43
N ASP A 337 -25.49 -13.12 -10.44
CA ASP A 337 -24.48 -13.07 -11.50
C ASP A 337 -23.32 -14.08 -11.27
N GLY A 338 -23.44 -14.96 -10.28
CA GLY A 338 -22.43 -15.98 -9.94
C GLY A 338 -21.21 -15.44 -9.20
N ARG A 339 -21.17 -14.14 -8.86
CA ARG A 339 -20.06 -13.54 -8.08
C ARG A 339 -20.34 -13.60 -6.59
N PHE A 340 -19.26 -13.53 -5.80
CA PHE A 340 -19.40 -13.43 -4.35
C PHE A 340 -20.04 -12.09 -3.94
N GLY A 341 -20.97 -12.14 -3.00
CA GLY A 341 -21.74 -10.99 -2.54
C GLY A 341 -20.97 -10.08 -1.60
N GLY A 342 -20.51 -8.94 -2.08
CA GLY A 342 -19.86 -7.94 -1.24
C GLY A 342 -19.36 -6.74 -2.02
N HIS A 343 -18.85 -5.78 -1.27
CA HIS A 343 -18.40 -4.47 -1.73
C HIS A 343 -16.99 -4.20 -1.21
N ILE A 344 -16.09 -3.73 -2.06
CA ILE A 344 -14.71 -3.35 -1.70
C ILE A 344 -14.56 -1.82 -1.51
N GLU A 345 -15.66 -1.09 -1.61
CA GLU A 345 -15.75 0.36 -1.55
C GLU A 345 -15.50 0.93 -0.14
N TRP A 346 -15.54 0.08 0.91
CA TRP A 346 -15.25 0.52 2.27
C TRP A 346 -13.83 1.08 2.41
N LEU A 347 -12.83 0.43 1.81
CA LEU A 347 -11.43 0.88 1.95
C LEU A 347 -11.22 2.28 1.33
N PRO A 348 -11.62 2.54 0.06
CA PRO A 348 -11.62 3.90 -0.47
C PRO A 348 -12.40 4.89 0.38
N ALA A 349 -13.59 4.53 0.86
CA ALA A 349 -14.41 5.42 1.69
C ALA A 349 -13.72 5.77 3.02
N ARG A 350 -13.05 4.81 3.66
CA ARG A 350 -12.29 5.02 4.89
C ARG A 350 -11.09 5.95 4.66
N ILE A 351 -10.31 5.72 3.60
CA ILE A 351 -9.18 6.58 3.22
C ILE A 351 -9.67 8.02 2.99
N LEU A 352 -10.75 8.18 2.22
CA LEU A 352 -11.30 9.48 1.89
C LEU A 352 -11.87 10.19 3.13
N LYS A 353 -12.55 9.47 4.04
CA LYS A 353 -13.00 10.01 5.33
C LYS A 353 -11.83 10.53 6.17
N PHE A 354 -10.69 9.83 6.17
CA PHE A 354 -9.48 10.32 6.83
C PHE A 354 -8.99 11.61 6.18
N PHE A 355 -8.84 11.64 4.86
CA PHE A 355 -8.41 12.86 4.16
C PHE A 355 -9.36 14.03 4.39
N ASP A 356 -10.67 13.81 4.39
CA ASP A 356 -11.68 14.84 4.70
C ASP A 356 -11.48 15.45 6.09
N SER A 357 -11.14 14.62 7.09
CA SER A 357 -10.88 15.11 8.46
C SER A 357 -9.60 15.93 8.61
N MET A 358 -8.69 15.85 7.63
CA MET A 358 -7.42 16.59 7.62
C MET A 358 -7.49 17.84 6.74
N MET A 359 -8.53 18.01 5.93
CA MET A 359 -8.70 19.14 5.02
C MET A 359 -9.25 20.37 5.73
#